data_AF-A0A352PPG2-F1
#
_entry.id   AF-A0A352PPG2-F1
#
_cell.length_a   1.000
_cell.length_b   1.000
_cell.length_c   1.000
_cell.angle_alpha   90.00
_cell.angle_beta   90.00
_cell.angle_gamma   90.00
#
_symmetry.space_group_name_H-M   'P 1'
#
loop_
_entity.id
_entity.type
_entity.pdbx_description
1 polymer ?
#
loop_
_entity_poly.entity_id
_entity_poly.type
_entity_poly.pdbx_seq_one_letter_code
_entity_poly.pdbx_strand_id
1 'polypeptide(L)'
;VERFKDFHADEYGRMKKKIILKVNDFRSALTQGKFLAKKSLWVSEYRVESGLNCGGHAFGNGGSLMGPVLEEFRREKDRLIGELFELYNAARRQRGKPTFDQPHPVRITAQGGIGTAHEQELLIHHYQVDATGWGTPFLLVPEATTTDPETLEKLCRATVEDLYLSEVSPMGVPFNNLRTSPSELAKRDMVGLQKPGYVCRKGYLKTNTEFTEQPICVASRFYQQKKLDQLASQNLDPEVFQAEVAKLQSKTCLCNDLAGAAILAHELQEADEPPTPPAVCPGPNLAYFSKIVSLREMVDHIYGRGNILNGTPRPHMLMAELKMVIDCLRGEVSKCSPAAGEVRIKQLRDFEQSVKAGICYYRQLIGEISIPNAADHERMAADLVACETELQALIAQYPEVFESGN
;
A
#
# COMPACT_ATOMS: atom_id res chain seq x y z
N VAL A 1 14.20 8.02 -17.42
CA VAL A 1 13.95 6.82 -18.26
C VAL A 1 14.13 7.13 -19.75
N GLU A 2 13.51 8.16 -20.30
CA GLU A 2 13.53 8.52 -21.73
C GLU A 2 14.92 8.56 -22.40
N ARG A 3 15.95 9.06 -21.70
CA ARG A 3 17.34 9.15 -22.22
C ARG A 3 18.02 7.80 -22.48
N PHE A 4 17.45 6.69 -22.02
CA PHE A 4 18.07 5.38 -22.09
C PHE A 4 17.47 4.57 -23.26
N LYS A 5 18.29 4.29 -24.27
CA LYS A 5 17.88 3.59 -25.50
C LYS A 5 17.20 2.23 -25.27
N ASP A 6 17.60 1.52 -24.22
CA ASP A 6 17.11 0.17 -23.92
C ASP A 6 15.60 0.11 -23.56
N PHE A 7 14.96 1.25 -23.26
CA PHE A 7 13.51 1.35 -23.02
C PHE A 7 12.69 1.67 -24.28
N HIS A 8 13.35 1.94 -25.41
CA HIS A 8 12.67 2.19 -26.68
C HIS A 8 12.61 0.90 -27.49
N ALA A 9 11.51 0.68 -28.19
CA ALA A 9 11.43 -0.44 -29.12
C ALA A 9 12.38 -0.22 -30.32
N ASP A 10 13.12 -1.27 -30.68
CA ASP A 10 13.93 -1.33 -31.91
C ASP A 10 13.04 -1.42 -33.16
N GLU A 11 13.65 -1.54 -34.33
CA GLU A 11 12.93 -1.64 -35.62
C GLU A 11 12.04 -2.88 -35.74
N TYR A 12 12.30 -3.91 -34.94
CA TYR A 12 11.50 -5.14 -34.87
C TYR A 12 10.45 -5.11 -33.74
N GLY A 13 10.31 -3.97 -33.05
CA GLY A 13 9.36 -3.82 -31.95
C GLY A 13 9.82 -4.44 -30.63
N ARG A 14 11.10 -4.82 -30.51
CA ARG A 14 11.64 -5.44 -29.29
C ARG A 14 12.16 -4.38 -28.33
N MET A 15 11.83 -4.55 -27.05
CA MET A 15 12.29 -3.69 -25.97
C MET A 15 13.18 -4.49 -25.02
N LYS A 16 14.40 -4.02 -24.81
CA LYS A 16 15.37 -4.69 -23.92
C LYS A 16 14.99 -4.51 -22.45
N LYS A 17 14.46 -3.34 -22.08
CA LYS A 17 13.93 -3.07 -20.74
C LYS A 17 12.45 -2.75 -20.82
N LYS A 18 11.67 -3.43 -19.98
CA LYS A 18 10.22 -3.24 -19.85
C LYS A 18 9.91 -2.19 -18.80
N ILE A 19 8.80 -1.49 -18.98
CA ILE A 19 8.27 -0.55 -17.99
C ILE A 19 7.05 -1.18 -17.34
N ILE A 20 7.04 -1.23 -16.02
CA ILE A 20 5.90 -1.65 -15.20
C ILE A 20 5.41 -0.42 -14.45
N LEU A 21 4.11 -0.12 -14.55
CA LEU A 21 3.47 0.95 -13.80
C LEU A 21 2.61 0.35 -12.69
N LYS A 22 2.93 0.71 -11.44
CA LYS A 22 2.05 0.49 -10.29
C LYS A 22 0.93 1.52 -10.33
N VAL A 23 -0.31 1.06 -10.26
CA VAL A 23 -1.53 1.89 -10.38
C VAL A 23 -2.58 1.39 -9.39
N ASN A 24 -3.45 2.30 -8.96
CA ASN A 24 -4.55 1.97 -8.03
C ASN A 24 -5.93 2.08 -8.69
N ASP A 25 -6.01 2.69 -9.88
CA ASP A 25 -7.25 2.88 -10.64
C ASP A 25 -6.97 3.01 -12.15
N PHE A 26 -8.02 2.95 -12.98
CA PHE A 26 -7.89 3.06 -14.43
C PHE A 26 -7.43 4.47 -14.87
N ARG A 27 -7.90 5.51 -14.19
CA ARG A 27 -7.59 6.91 -14.53
C ARG A 27 -6.10 7.22 -14.40
N SER A 28 -5.47 6.76 -13.33
CA SER A 28 -4.05 6.91 -13.04
C SER A 28 -3.22 6.10 -14.04
N ALA A 29 -3.66 4.90 -14.43
CA ALA A 29 -3.04 4.12 -15.49
C ALA A 29 -3.07 4.84 -16.84
N LEU A 30 -4.24 5.35 -17.25
CA LEU A 30 -4.37 6.10 -18.49
C LEU A 30 -3.52 7.39 -18.46
N THR A 31 -3.55 8.14 -17.36
CA THR A 31 -2.82 9.40 -17.22
C THR A 31 -1.30 9.18 -17.31
N GLN A 32 -0.77 8.25 -16.51
CA GLN A 32 0.66 7.94 -16.51
C GLN A 32 1.11 7.25 -17.80
N GLY A 33 0.25 6.39 -18.36
CA GLY A 33 0.44 5.78 -19.68
C GLY A 33 0.59 6.84 -20.77
N LYS A 34 -0.35 7.82 -20.83
CA LYS A 34 -0.32 8.91 -21.82
C LYS A 34 0.96 9.73 -21.70
N PHE A 35 1.42 9.98 -20.48
CA PHE A 35 2.69 10.69 -20.23
C PHE A 35 3.90 9.95 -20.83
N LEU A 36 3.97 8.63 -20.68
CA LEU A 36 5.05 7.81 -21.23
C LEU A 36 4.93 7.60 -22.75
N ALA A 37 3.73 7.34 -23.24
CA ALA A 37 3.46 7.15 -24.67
C ALA A 37 3.88 8.38 -25.49
N LYS A 38 3.58 9.59 -25.02
CA LYS A 38 4.03 10.87 -25.62
C LYS A 38 5.56 11.02 -25.67
N LYS A 39 6.30 10.20 -24.93
CA LYS A 39 7.77 10.15 -24.92
C LYS A 39 8.31 8.97 -25.73
N SER A 40 7.48 8.32 -26.55
CA SER A 40 7.79 7.09 -27.26
C SER A 40 8.25 5.95 -26.33
N LEU A 41 7.72 5.90 -25.11
CA LEU A 41 7.97 4.83 -24.14
C LEU A 41 6.70 3.99 -23.98
N TRP A 42 6.84 2.67 -24.09
CA TRP A 42 5.72 1.74 -23.97
C TRP A 42 5.67 1.10 -22.59
N VAL A 43 4.49 1.06 -21.98
CA VAL A 43 4.26 0.38 -20.71
C VAL A 43 3.94 -1.08 -21.01
N SER A 44 4.75 -2.00 -20.48
CA SER A 44 4.59 -3.44 -20.71
C SER A 44 3.67 -4.11 -19.69
N GLU A 45 3.47 -3.50 -18.53
CA GLU A 45 2.61 -4.02 -17.46
C GLU A 45 1.98 -2.88 -16.66
N TYR A 46 0.67 -2.96 -16.45
CA TYR A 46 -0.06 -2.20 -15.44
C TYR A 46 -0.33 -3.11 -14.25
N ARG A 47 0.35 -2.83 -13.15
CA ARG A 47 0.23 -3.57 -11.90
C ARG A 47 -0.77 -2.85 -11.01
N VAL A 48 -1.99 -3.37 -11.00
CA VAL A 48 -3.08 -2.90 -10.15
C VAL A 48 -2.82 -3.39 -8.73
N GLU A 49 -2.72 -2.46 -7.78
CA GLU A 49 -2.49 -2.79 -6.38
C GLU A 49 -3.64 -2.28 -5.52
N SER A 50 -4.05 -3.08 -4.53
CA SER A 50 -4.92 -2.62 -3.47
C SER A 50 -4.31 -1.41 -2.76
N GLY A 51 -5.11 -0.37 -2.55
CA GLY A 51 -4.65 0.85 -1.90
C GLY A 51 -4.25 0.64 -0.44
N LEU A 52 -4.89 -0.30 0.27
CA LEU A 52 -4.71 -0.50 1.72
C LEU A 52 -4.26 -1.91 2.11
N ASN A 53 -4.60 -2.94 1.32
CA ASN A 53 -4.37 -4.34 1.66
C ASN A 53 -3.00 -4.88 1.15
N CYS A 54 -2.15 -3.99 0.63
CA CYS A 54 -0.76 -4.32 0.26
C CYS A 54 0.21 -4.11 1.44
N GLY A 55 1.32 -4.83 1.46
CA GLY A 55 2.46 -4.45 2.30
C GLY A 55 3.10 -3.13 1.81
N GLY A 56 3.93 -2.51 2.65
CA GLY A 56 4.57 -1.23 2.31
C GLY A 56 3.61 -0.05 2.35
N HIS A 57 3.82 0.93 1.47
CA HIS A 57 3.05 2.18 1.44
C HIS A 57 1.58 1.94 1.11
N ALA A 58 0.70 2.63 1.82
CA ALA A 58 -0.73 2.57 1.62
C ALA A 58 -1.28 3.92 1.13
N PHE A 59 -2.27 3.83 0.25
CA PHE A 59 -2.92 4.96 -0.42
C PHE A 59 -4.43 4.69 -0.44
N GLY A 60 -5.11 4.96 0.68
CA GLY A 60 -6.55 4.70 0.86
C GLY A 60 -7.49 5.84 0.46
N ASN A 61 -6.95 6.97 -0.01
CA ASN A 61 -7.76 8.15 -0.29
C ASN A 61 -8.72 7.90 -1.46
N GLY A 62 -10.01 8.24 -1.27
CA GLY A 62 -11.01 8.26 -2.34
C GLY A 62 -11.89 7.02 -2.46
N GLY A 63 -11.76 6.04 -1.57
CA GLY A 63 -12.72 4.93 -1.45
C GLY A 63 -12.76 3.92 -2.60
N SER A 64 -11.74 3.93 -3.47
CA SER A 64 -11.65 2.98 -4.58
C SER A 64 -11.35 1.57 -4.05
N LEU A 65 -12.10 0.58 -4.53
CA LEU A 65 -11.94 -0.83 -4.18
C LEU A 65 -11.37 -1.62 -5.36
N MET A 66 -10.54 -2.61 -5.07
CA MET A 66 -9.79 -3.39 -6.06
C MET A 66 -10.70 -4.11 -7.04
N GLY A 67 -11.81 -4.71 -6.59
CA GLY A 67 -12.70 -5.44 -7.51
C GLY A 67 -13.32 -4.56 -8.60
N PRO A 68 -14.03 -3.46 -8.27
CA PRO A 68 -14.53 -2.51 -9.26
C PRO A 68 -13.44 -1.97 -10.19
N VAL A 69 -12.25 -1.68 -9.67
CA VAL A 69 -11.11 -1.23 -10.48
C VAL A 69 -10.70 -2.31 -11.49
N LEU A 70 -10.53 -3.55 -11.05
CA LEU A 70 -10.17 -4.66 -11.92
C LEU A 70 -11.24 -4.93 -12.98
N GLU A 71 -12.52 -4.79 -12.63
CA GLU A 71 -13.62 -4.89 -13.60
C GLU A 71 -13.55 -3.80 -14.66
N GLU A 72 -13.21 -2.56 -14.28
CA GLU A 72 -12.98 -1.48 -15.23
C GLU A 72 -11.78 -1.80 -16.15
N PHE A 73 -10.66 -2.29 -15.61
CA PHE A 73 -9.53 -2.73 -16.43
C PHE A 73 -9.90 -3.84 -17.39
N ARG A 74 -10.68 -4.83 -16.95
CA ARG A 74 -11.17 -5.93 -17.79
C ARG A 74 -11.98 -5.40 -18.97
N ARG A 75 -12.94 -4.50 -18.72
CA ARG A 75 -13.82 -3.93 -19.75
C ARG A 75 -13.10 -2.97 -20.69
N GLU A 76 -12.19 -2.15 -20.17
CA GLU A 76 -11.59 -1.01 -20.88
C GLU A 76 -10.15 -1.26 -21.36
N LYS A 77 -9.63 -2.51 -21.25
CA LYS A 77 -8.26 -2.88 -21.62
C LYS A 77 -7.92 -2.45 -23.06
N ASP A 78 -8.79 -2.76 -24.02
CA ASP A 78 -8.55 -2.45 -25.42
C ASP A 78 -8.58 -0.94 -25.69
N ARG A 79 -9.46 -0.20 -25.00
CA ARG A 79 -9.50 1.27 -25.04
C ARG A 79 -8.19 1.85 -24.53
N LEU A 80 -7.71 1.38 -23.38
CA LEU A 80 -6.44 1.80 -22.79
C LEU A 80 -5.29 1.58 -23.78
N ILE A 81 -5.18 0.38 -24.35
CA ILE A 81 -4.09 0.04 -25.27
C ILE A 81 -4.16 0.87 -26.55
N GLY A 82 -5.35 1.01 -27.15
CA GLY A 82 -5.57 1.78 -28.37
C GLY A 82 -5.17 3.25 -28.22
N GLU A 83 -5.69 3.95 -27.21
CA GLU A 83 -5.37 5.37 -26.97
C GLU A 83 -3.87 5.60 -26.75
N LEU A 84 -3.21 4.69 -26.04
CA LEU A 84 -1.78 4.80 -25.77
C LEU A 84 -0.94 4.50 -27.00
N PHE A 85 -1.37 3.56 -27.83
CA PHE A 85 -0.69 3.19 -29.06
C PHE A 85 -0.66 4.32 -30.08
N GLU A 86 -1.77 5.03 -30.25
CA GLU A 86 -1.84 6.21 -31.12
C GLU A 86 -0.84 7.29 -30.69
N LEU A 87 -0.81 7.62 -29.40
CA LEU A 87 0.13 8.60 -28.84
C LEU A 87 1.58 8.15 -28.96
N TYR A 88 1.84 6.87 -28.73
CA TYR A 88 3.16 6.27 -28.85
C TYR A 88 3.69 6.37 -30.29
N ASN A 89 2.89 5.97 -31.28
CA ASN A 89 3.27 6.07 -32.69
C ASN A 89 3.41 7.53 -33.16
N ALA A 90 2.54 8.44 -32.70
CA ALA A 90 2.68 9.87 -32.98
C ALA A 90 4.01 10.42 -32.46
N ALA A 91 4.40 10.07 -31.23
CA ALA A 91 5.67 10.47 -30.64
C ALA A 91 6.88 9.87 -31.37
N ARG A 92 6.79 8.62 -31.87
CA ARG A 92 7.84 8.00 -32.68
C ARG A 92 8.02 8.72 -34.02
N ARG A 93 6.93 9.04 -34.71
CA ARG A 93 6.95 9.76 -35.98
C ARG A 93 7.60 11.14 -35.84
N GLN A 94 7.26 11.89 -34.80
CA GLN A 94 7.86 13.20 -34.49
C GLN A 94 9.38 13.12 -34.24
N ARG A 95 9.88 11.94 -33.83
CA ARG A 95 11.31 11.69 -33.56
C ARG A 95 12.03 11.02 -34.72
N GLY A 96 11.39 10.91 -35.89
CA GLY A 96 11.96 10.25 -37.07
C GLY A 96 12.19 8.74 -36.89
N LYS A 97 11.47 8.10 -35.97
CA LYS A 97 11.56 6.65 -35.73
C LYS A 97 10.47 5.89 -36.50
N PRO A 98 10.72 4.64 -36.94
CA PRO A 98 9.68 3.78 -37.49
C PRO A 98 8.51 3.61 -36.53
N THR A 99 7.28 3.62 -37.05
CA THR A 99 6.05 3.29 -36.34
C THR A 99 5.74 1.80 -36.48
N PHE A 100 4.75 1.32 -35.72
CA PHE A 100 4.28 -0.06 -35.79
C PHE A 100 2.81 -0.11 -36.20
N ASP A 101 2.38 -1.23 -36.77
CA ASP A 101 0.99 -1.44 -37.20
C ASP A 101 0.11 -1.99 -36.07
N GLN A 102 0.71 -2.61 -35.06
CA GLN A 102 0.02 -3.21 -33.92
C GLN A 102 0.66 -2.79 -32.58
N PRO A 103 -0.14 -2.66 -31.51
CA PRO A 103 0.38 -2.36 -30.18
C PRO A 103 1.31 -3.47 -29.68
N HIS A 104 2.34 -3.08 -28.92
CA HIS A 104 3.16 -4.07 -28.22
C HIS A 104 2.36 -4.71 -27.08
N PRO A 105 2.67 -5.96 -26.68
CA PRO A 105 1.94 -6.64 -25.60
C PRO A 105 1.92 -5.85 -24.30
N VAL A 106 0.77 -5.86 -23.63
CA VAL A 106 0.55 -5.24 -22.32
C VAL A 106 -0.08 -6.26 -21.38
N ARG A 107 0.50 -6.40 -20.19
CA ARG A 107 -0.06 -7.21 -19.10
C ARG A 107 -0.83 -6.33 -18.11
N ILE A 108 -1.92 -6.84 -17.58
CA ILE A 108 -2.60 -6.32 -16.39
C ILE A 108 -2.36 -7.32 -15.27
N THR A 109 -1.72 -6.92 -14.18
CA THR A 109 -1.45 -7.79 -13.03
C THR A 109 -2.10 -7.23 -11.76
N ALA A 110 -2.40 -8.08 -10.79
CA ALA A 110 -3.14 -7.70 -9.58
C ALA A 110 -2.41 -8.11 -8.30
N GLN A 111 -2.32 -7.22 -7.31
CA GLN A 111 -1.67 -7.50 -6.02
C GLN A 111 -2.43 -6.84 -4.86
N GLY A 112 -2.31 -7.45 -3.67
CA GLY A 112 -2.88 -6.91 -2.43
C GLY A 112 -3.79 -7.92 -1.75
N GLY A 113 -3.48 -8.24 -0.50
CA GLY A 113 -4.32 -9.09 0.36
C GLY A 113 -4.46 -10.56 -0.03
N ILE A 114 -3.97 -10.99 -1.20
CA ILE A 114 -4.10 -12.35 -1.71
C ILE A 114 -3.49 -13.32 -0.69
N GLY A 115 -4.31 -14.26 -0.22
CA GLY A 115 -3.97 -15.20 0.84
C GLY A 115 -4.23 -16.66 0.47
N THR A 116 -5.04 -16.95 -0.56
CA THR A 116 -5.34 -18.33 -0.99
C THR A 116 -5.22 -18.53 -2.50
N ALA A 117 -5.06 -19.78 -2.94
CA ALA A 117 -5.08 -20.15 -4.36
C ALA A 117 -6.41 -19.77 -5.04
N HIS A 118 -7.54 -19.93 -4.35
CA HIS A 118 -8.86 -19.59 -4.88
C HIS A 118 -9.06 -18.08 -5.10
N GLU A 119 -8.52 -17.24 -4.22
CA GLU A 119 -8.49 -15.78 -4.44
C GLU A 119 -7.67 -15.43 -5.68
N GLN A 120 -6.54 -16.11 -5.89
CA GLN A 120 -5.76 -15.94 -7.11
C GLN A 120 -6.52 -16.41 -8.35
N GLU A 121 -7.20 -17.56 -8.29
CA GLU A 121 -8.03 -18.07 -9.38
C GLU A 121 -9.17 -17.12 -9.72
N LEU A 122 -9.82 -16.52 -8.73
CA LEU A 122 -10.82 -15.47 -8.94
C LEU A 122 -10.22 -14.31 -9.75
N LEU A 123 -9.05 -13.81 -9.36
CA LEU A 123 -8.38 -12.72 -10.07
C LEU A 123 -8.05 -13.10 -11.52
N ILE A 124 -7.53 -14.30 -11.74
CA ILE A 124 -7.14 -14.78 -13.08
C ILE A 124 -8.36 -15.03 -13.97
N HIS A 125 -9.41 -15.67 -13.45
CA HIS A 125 -10.52 -16.14 -14.29
C HIS A 125 -11.67 -15.14 -14.40
N HIS A 126 -12.08 -14.50 -13.30
CA HIS A 126 -13.18 -13.53 -13.34
C HIS A 126 -12.71 -12.19 -13.93
N TYR A 127 -11.60 -11.66 -13.39
CA TYR A 127 -11.05 -10.37 -13.79
C TYR A 127 -10.10 -10.44 -15.00
N GLN A 128 -9.73 -11.65 -15.45
CA GLN A 128 -8.87 -11.88 -16.61
C GLN A 128 -7.50 -11.19 -16.52
N VAL A 129 -6.93 -11.12 -15.30
CA VAL A 129 -5.58 -10.58 -15.11
C VAL A 129 -4.52 -11.58 -15.57
N ASP A 130 -3.42 -11.07 -16.09
CA ASP A 130 -2.32 -11.84 -16.66
C ASP A 130 -1.41 -12.51 -15.60
N ALA A 131 -1.48 -12.06 -14.35
CA ALA A 131 -0.84 -12.68 -13.18
C ALA A 131 -1.23 -11.95 -11.88
N THR A 132 -0.97 -12.63 -10.76
CA THR A 132 -1.06 -12.08 -9.41
C THR A 132 0.32 -11.89 -8.79
N GLY A 133 0.41 -11.03 -7.78
CA GLY A 133 1.64 -10.83 -7.00
C GLY A 133 1.44 -11.10 -5.52
N TRP A 134 2.40 -11.80 -4.92
CA TRP A 134 2.43 -12.17 -3.51
C TRP A 134 3.68 -11.57 -2.87
N GLY A 135 3.49 -10.59 -1.98
CA GLY A 135 4.60 -9.87 -1.34
C GLY A 135 4.80 -10.30 0.11
N THR A 136 3.85 -9.94 0.98
CA THR A 136 3.98 -10.14 2.43
C THR A 136 4.25 -11.56 2.87
N PRO A 137 3.60 -12.62 2.33
CA PRO A 137 3.91 -13.99 2.73
C PRO A 137 5.36 -14.40 2.41
N PHE A 138 5.98 -13.82 1.39
CA PHE A 138 7.39 -14.09 1.06
C PHE A 138 8.37 -13.58 2.10
N LEU A 139 7.98 -12.67 3.00
CA LEU A 139 8.81 -12.30 4.15
C LEU A 139 9.07 -13.48 5.10
N LEU A 140 8.30 -14.56 4.97
CA LEU A 140 8.45 -15.81 5.73
C LEU A 140 9.26 -16.87 4.97
N VAL A 141 9.88 -16.50 3.84
CA VAL A 141 10.64 -17.40 2.94
C VAL A 141 12.11 -16.98 2.91
N PRO A 142 12.97 -17.55 3.78
CA PRO A 142 14.39 -17.18 3.87
C PRO A 142 15.17 -17.39 2.56
N GLU A 143 14.70 -18.30 1.70
CA GLU A 143 15.29 -18.57 0.38
C GLU A 143 15.06 -17.43 -0.64
N ALA A 144 14.05 -16.58 -0.39
CA ALA A 144 13.60 -15.54 -1.33
C ALA A 144 13.78 -14.12 -0.78
N THR A 145 13.87 -13.95 0.54
CA THR A 145 14.01 -12.64 1.18
C THR A 145 15.16 -12.58 2.18
N THR A 146 15.82 -11.43 2.27
CA THR A 146 16.84 -11.14 3.28
C THR A 146 16.19 -10.62 4.57
N THR A 147 15.49 -11.51 5.27
CA THR A 147 14.90 -11.21 6.58
C THR A 147 15.77 -11.85 7.66
N ASP A 148 16.24 -11.06 8.62
CA ASP A 148 17.06 -11.57 9.71
C ASP A 148 16.25 -12.49 10.65
N PRO A 149 16.90 -13.40 11.40
CA PRO A 149 16.20 -14.38 12.23
C PRO A 149 15.25 -13.80 13.28
N GLU A 150 15.61 -12.68 13.92
CA GLU A 150 14.78 -12.05 14.96
C GLU A 150 13.51 -11.46 14.33
N THR A 151 13.66 -10.73 13.23
CA THR A 151 12.52 -10.16 12.49
C THR A 151 11.60 -11.27 11.96
N LEU A 152 12.18 -12.35 11.43
CA LEU A 152 11.43 -13.48 10.90
C LEU A 152 10.56 -14.15 11.98
N GLU A 153 11.11 -14.37 13.18
CA GLU A 153 10.34 -14.91 14.31
C GLU A 153 9.19 -13.98 14.73
N LYS A 154 9.44 -12.67 14.76
CA LYS A 154 8.41 -11.66 15.06
C LYS A 154 7.29 -11.64 14.02
N LEU A 155 7.63 -11.80 12.74
CA LEU A 155 6.64 -11.90 11.66
C LEU A 155 5.76 -13.15 11.81
N CYS A 156 6.33 -14.31 12.17
CA CYS A 156 5.56 -15.54 12.40
C CYS A 156 4.60 -15.44 13.59
N ARG A 157 4.91 -14.61 14.58
CA ARG A 157 4.10 -14.41 15.79
C ARG A 157 3.09 -13.26 15.66
N ALA A 158 3.14 -12.51 14.56
CA ALA A 158 2.32 -11.33 14.37
C ALA A 158 0.83 -11.67 14.34
N THR A 159 0.06 -10.95 15.14
CA THR A 159 -1.41 -10.99 15.18
C THR A 159 -2.01 -9.81 14.41
N VAL A 160 -3.33 -9.75 14.31
CA VAL A 160 -4.03 -8.62 13.66
C VAL A 160 -3.72 -7.30 14.38
N GLU A 161 -3.56 -7.34 15.70
CA GLU A 161 -3.29 -6.19 16.56
C GLU A 161 -1.86 -5.64 16.39
N ASP A 162 -0.92 -6.50 16.00
CA ASP A 162 0.48 -6.14 15.76
C ASP A 162 0.71 -5.44 14.42
N LEU A 163 -0.19 -5.66 13.45
CA LEU A 163 -0.12 -5.13 12.10
C LEU A 163 -0.98 -3.87 12.00
N TYR A 164 -0.40 -2.77 11.53
CA TYR A 164 -1.12 -1.51 11.47
C TYR A 164 -0.63 -0.59 10.37
N LEU A 165 -1.54 0.25 9.88
CA LEU A 165 -1.18 1.36 9.01
C LEU A 165 -0.55 2.47 9.87
N SER A 166 0.73 2.74 9.63
CA SER A 166 1.53 3.59 10.49
C SER A 166 1.78 4.97 9.89
N GLU A 167 1.87 6.00 10.74
CA GLU A 167 2.26 7.36 10.35
C GLU A 167 3.75 7.65 10.66
N VAL A 168 4.57 6.61 10.86
CA VAL A 168 5.95 6.77 11.37
C VAL A 168 6.92 7.33 10.33
N SER A 169 6.51 7.40 9.06
CA SER A 169 7.32 7.91 7.96
C SER A 169 7.71 9.38 8.18
N PRO A 170 9.01 9.74 8.07
CA PRO A 170 9.44 11.13 8.07
C PRO A 170 8.89 11.95 6.90
N MET A 171 8.43 11.29 5.82
CA MET A 171 7.86 11.96 4.65
C MET A 171 6.34 12.17 4.77
N GLY A 172 5.70 11.70 5.84
CA GLY A 172 4.25 11.81 6.02
C GLY A 172 3.42 10.85 5.16
N VAL A 173 4.06 9.93 4.44
CA VAL A 173 3.36 8.89 3.67
C VAL A 173 3.16 7.66 4.55
N PRO A 174 1.91 7.22 4.80
CA PRO A 174 1.65 6.09 5.68
C PRO A 174 2.03 4.76 5.01
N PHE A 175 2.44 3.80 5.82
CA PHE A 175 2.78 2.45 5.36
C PHE A 175 2.48 1.41 6.43
N ASN A 176 2.14 0.19 6.00
CA ASN A 176 1.89 -0.93 6.90
C ASN A 176 3.16 -1.31 7.65
N ASN A 177 3.05 -1.48 8.96
CA ASN A 177 4.19 -1.68 9.86
C ASN A 177 3.85 -2.73 10.92
N LEU A 178 4.90 -3.28 11.55
CA LEU A 178 4.81 -4.23 12.64
C LEU A 178 5.15 -3.54 13.96
N ARG A 179 4.19 -3.49 14.89
CA ARG A 179 4.34 -2.84 16.21
C ARG A 179 5.48 -3.41 17.04
N THR A 180 5.83 -4.67 16.82
CA THR A 180 6.86 -5.42 17.55
C THR A 180 8.19 -5.46 16.79
N SER A 181 8.30 -4.80 15.63
CA SER A 181 9.55 -4.75 14.86
C SER A 181 10.70 -4.18 15.71
N PRO A 182 11.95 -4.64 15.49
CA PRO A 182 13.11 -4.11 16.21
C PRO A 182 13.21 -2.58 16.14
N SER A 183 12.91 -1.99 14.97
CA SER A 183 12.89 -0.54 14.78
C SER A 183 11.86 0.18 15.66
N GLU A 184 10.64 -0.34 15.76
CA GLU A 184 9.60 0.24 16.62
C GLU A 184 9.94 0.11 18.11
N LEU A 185 10.53 -1.01 18.53
CA LEU A 185 10.97 -1.20 19.91
C LEU A 185 12.12 -0.23 20.26
N ALA A 186 13.14 -0.15 19.42
CA ALA A 186 14.26 0.78 19.62
C ALA A 186 13.79 2.24 19.71
N LYS A 187 12.80 2.64 18.89
CA LYS A 187 12.19 3.97 19.00
C LYS A 187 11.54 4.20 20.37
N ARG A 188 10.74 3.23 20.85
CA ARG A 188 10.06 3.33 22.16
C ARG A 188 11.05 3.42 23.30
N ASP A 189 12.15 2.67 23.24
CA ASP A 189 13.22 2.72 24.25
C ASP A 189 13.84 4.13 24.30
N MET A 190 14.15 4.72 23.14
CA MET A 190 14.69 6.08 23.07
C MET A 190 13.72 7.14 23.59
N VAL A 191 12.42 6.98 23.36
CA VAL A 191 11.37 7.83 23.94
C VAL A 191 11.33 7.67 25.47
N GLY A 192 11.36 6.44 25.99
CA GLY A 192 11.38 6.15 27.42
C GLY A 192 12.61 6.71 28.15
N LEU A 193 13.75 6.79 27.45
CA LEU A 193 14.98 7.43 27.93
C LEU A 193 14.97 8.97 27.81
N GLN A 194 13.85 9.58 27.45
CA GLN A 194 13.72 11.03 27.17
C GLN A 194 14.71 11.54 26.11
N LYS A 195 15.07 10.68 25.15
CA LYS A 195 15.99 11.00 24.05
C LYS A 195 15.35 10.70 22.68
N PRO A 196 14.15 11.23 22.39
CA PRO A 196 13.42 10.91 21.17
C PRO A 196 14.21 11.30 19.92
N GLY A 197 14.03 10.51 18.86
CA GLY A 197 14.70 10.70 17.58
C GLY A 197 16.14 10.20 17.50
N TYR A 198 16.64 10.22 16.28
CA TYR A 198 17.90 9.60 15.90
C TYR A 198 18.97 10.63 15.53
N VAL A 199 20.25 10.29 15.72
CA VAL A 199 21.35 11.07 15.16
C VAL A 199 21.38 10.84 13.66
N CYS A 200 20.98 11.85 12.88
CA CYS A 200 20.85 11.71 11.44
C CYS A 200 22.22 11.74 10.74
N ARG A 201 22.78 10.56 10.44
CA ARG A 201 24.05 10.43 9.69
C ARG A 201 23.84 10.42 8.17
N LYS A 202 22.85 9.66 7.67
CA LYS A 202 22.63 9.43 6.22
C LYS A 202 21.92 10.58 5.50
N GLY A 203 20.96 11.24 6.16
CA GLY A 203 20.30 12.44 5.62
C GLY A 203 19.41 12.28 4.39
N TYR A 204 19.10 11.07 3.92
CA TYR A 204 18.31 10.86 2.68
C TYR A 204 16.87 11.40 2.73
N LEU A 205 16.27 11.49 3.93
CA LEU A 205 14.88 11.95 4.13
C LEU A 205 14.82 13.33 4.81
N LYS A 206 15.78 14.21 4.53
CA LYS A 206 15.77 15.61 5.01
C LYS A 206 14.87 16.45 4.09
N THR A 207 13.76 16.95 4.62
CA THR A 207 12.76 17.68 3.81
C THR A 207 12.14 18.88 4.52
N ASN A 208 12.37 19.06 5.83
CA ASN A 208 11.69 20.06 6.63
C ASN A 208 12.65 21.21 7.03
N THR A 209 12.21 22.46 6.85
CA THR A 209 13.00 23.68 7.13
C THR A 209 12.38 24.54 8.25
N GLU A 210 11.56 23.95 9.12
CA GLU A 210 10.83 24.69 10.16
C GLU A 210 11.75 25.39 11.17
N PHE A 211 12.90 24.78 11.48
CA PHE A 211 13.84 25.29 12.49
C PHE A 211 15.20 25.70 11.91
N THR A 212 15.45 25.45 10.63
CA THR A 212 16.74 25.66 9.97
C THR A 212 16.55 26.00 8.50
N GLU A 213 17.43 26.83 7.94
CA GLU A 213 17.44 27.11 6.49
C GLU A 213 17.71 25.85 5.65
N GLN A 214 18.64 25.02 6.10
CA GLN A 214 18.92 23.73 5.48
C GLN A 214 17.89 22.69 5.93
N PRO A 215 17.34 21.85 5.03
CA PRO A 215 16.38 20.83 5.41
C PRO A 215 16.95 19.85 6.43
N ILE A 216 16.17 19.58 7.48
CA ILE A 216 16.41 18.55 8.49
C ILE A 216 15.31 17.49 8.45
N CYS A 217 15.59 16.33 9.03
CA CYS A 217 14.64 15.22 9.07
C CYS A 217 13.79 15.31 10.33
N VAL A 218 12.47 15.12 10.20
CA VAL A 218 11.54 15.19 11.36
C VAL A 218 11.73 14.05 12.38
N ALA A 219 12.35 12.94 11.97
CA ALA A 219 12.77 11.86 12.87
C ALA A 219 14.13 12.12 13.55
N SER A 220 14.81 13.22 13.22
CA SER A 220 16.10 13.54 13.83
C SER A 220 15.93 14.04 15.27
N ARG A 221 16.87 13.68 16.15
CA ARG A 221 16.89 14.16 17.54
C ARG A 221 16.87 15.69 17.63
N PHE A 222 17.57 16.34 16.71
CA PHE A 222 17.60 17.79 16.64
C PHE A 222 16.21 18.39 16.38
N TYR A 223 15.49 17.89 15.37
CA TYR A 223 14.12 18.34 15.09
C TYR A 223 13.18 18.03 16.26
N GLN A 224 13.23 16.80 16.78
CA GLN A 224 12.40 16.35 17.89
C GLN A 224 12.56 17.26 19.12
N GLN A 225 13.79 17.57 19.53
CA GLN A 225 14.03 18.47 20.66
C GLN A 225 13.45 19.87 20.41
N LYS A 226 13.75 20.47 19.25
CA LYS A 226 13.25 21.81 18.91
C LYS A 226 11.73 21.88 18.90
N LYS A 227 11.08 20.84 18.39
CA LYS A 227 9.62 20.76 18.32
C LYS A 227 9.01 20.54 19.71
N LEU A 228 9.62 19.73 20.57
CA LEU A 228 9.19 19.57 21.96
C LEU A 228 9.29 20.87 22.75
N ASP A 229 10.40 21.61 22.61
CA ASP A 229 10.58 22.91 23.26
C ASP A 229 9.51 23.91 22.78
N GLN A 230 9.22 23.92 21.48
CA GLN A 230 8.16 24.74 20.90
C GLN A 230 6.79 24.37 21.46
N LEU A 231 6.42 23.08 21.49
CA LEU A 231 5.13 22.62 22.02
C LEU A 231 4.98 22.99 23.50
N ALA A 232 6.05 22.85 24.30
CA ALA A 232 6.03 23.21 25.72
C ALA A 232 5.79 24.72 25.94
N SER A 233 6.22 25.57 24.99
CA SER A 233 6.01 27.02 25.08
C SER A 233 4.60 27.48 24.68
N GLN A 234 3.79 26.62 24.07
CA GLN A 234 2.48 27.00 23.50
C GLN A 234 1.32 26.99 24.51
N ASN A 235 1.55 26.58 25.77
CA ASN A 235 0.49 26.45 26.79
C ASN A 235 -0.77 25.73 26.29
N LEU A 236 -0.57 24.64 25.55
CA LEU A 236 -1.65 23.83 25.02
C LEU A 236 -2.40 23.12 26.14
N ASP A 237 -3.66 22.77 25.88
CA ASP A 237 -4.41 21.85 26.72
C ASP A 237 -3.61 20.53 26.90
N PRO A 238 -3.58 19.92 28.10
CA PRO A 238 -2.79 18.73 28.37
C PRO A 238 -3.05 17.56 27.42
N GLU A 239 -4.30 17.33 27.00
CA GLU A 239 -4.64 16.24 26.10
C GLU A 239 -4.10 16.51 24.69
N VAL A 240 -4.25 17.75 24.22
CA VAL A 240 -3.73 18.21 22.92
C VAL A 240 -2.21 18.16 22.90
N PHE A 241 -1.56 18.61 23.98
CA PHE A 241 -0.10 18.54 24.12
C PHE A 241 0.40 17.11 24.03
N GLN A 242 -0.21 16.17 24.76
CA GLN A 242 0.18 14.76 24.73
C GLN A 242 -0.02 14.13 23.34
N ALA A 243 -1.12 14.45 22.66
CA ALA A 243 -1.38 13.98 21.31
C ALA A 243 -0.32 14.46 20.29
N GLU A 244 0.04 15.75 20.34
CA GLU A 244 1.08 16.32 19.47
C GLU A 244 2.48 15.76 19.78
N VAL A 245 2.81 15.55 21.06
CA VAL A 245 4.05 14.89 21.47
C VAL A 245 4.11 13.45 20.97
N ALA A 246 3.03 12.68 21.12
CA ALA A 246 2.96 11.30 20.63
C ALA A 246 3.12 11.23 19.10
N LYS A 247 2.44 12.12 18.37
CA LYS A 247 2.56 12.25 16.91
C LYS A 247 3.98 12.59 16.48
N LEU A 248 4.63 13.52 17.17
CA LEU A 248 6.02 13.89 16.94
C LEU A 248 6.96 12.70 17.20
N GLN A 249 6.84 12.06 18.35
CA GLN A 249 7.71 10.95 18.78
C GLN A 249 7.45 9.63 18.01
N SER A 250 6.35 9.55 17.24
CA SER A 250 6.06 8.39 16.40
C SER A 250 7.06 8.18 15.26
N LYS A 251 7.85 9.20 14.90
CA LYS A 251 8.69 9.16 13.68
C LYS A 251 9.93 8.28 13.84
N THR A 252 10.18 7.46 12.82
CA THR A 252 11.24 6.44 12.79
C THR A 252 12.33 6.77 11.76
N CYS A 253 13.58 6.33 11.99
CA CYS A 253 14.69 6.53 11.05
C CYS A 253 14.69 5.49 9.90
N LEU A 254 13.88 5.75 8.85
CA LEU A 254 13.78 4.80 7.72
C LEU A 254 15.08 4.67 6.89
N CYS A 255 15.93 5.69 6.85
CA CYS A 255 17.20 5.65 6.10
C CYS A 255 18.15 4.54 6.58
N ASN A 256 18.03 4.19 7.86
CA ASN A 256 18.90 3.24 8.53
C ASN A 256 18.18 1.89 8.66
N ASP A 257 16.96 1.95 9.19
CA ASP A 257 16.26 0.78 9.69
C ASP A 257 15.72 -0.10 8.56
N LEU A 258 15.34 0.46 7.40
CA LEU A 258 14.87 -0.32 6.25
C LEU A 258 15.95 -1.22 5.63
N ALA A 259 17.23 -0.86 5.79
CA ALA A 259 18.35 -1.69 5.37
C ALA A 259 18.81 -2.65 6.49
N GLY A 260 18.28 -2.50 7.71
CA GLY A 260 18.78 -3.18 8.90
C GLY A 260 18.76 -4.70 8.78
N ALA A 261 17.70 -5.28 8.21
CA ALA A 261 17.63 -6.73 8.03
C ALA A 261 18.77 -7.27 7.16
N ALA A 262 19.07 -6.59 6.04
CA ALA A 262 20.16 -6.99 5.14
C ALA A 262 21.54 -6.75 5.76
N ILE A 263 21.70 -5.64 6.50
CA ILE A 263 22.97 -5.33 7.19
C ILE A 263 23.27 -6.40 8.25
N LEU A 264 22.28 -6.78 9.06
CA LEU A 264 22.44 -7.81 10.09
C LEU A 264 22.64 -9.20 9.49
N ALA A 265 21.81 -9.59 8.50
CA ALA A 265 21.88 -10.92 7.90
C ALA A 265 23.19 -11.20 7.14
N HIS A 266 23.89 -10.16 6.69
CA HIS A 266 25.14 -10.27 5.96
C HIS A 266 26.35 -9.72 6.73
N GLU A 267 26.19 -9.42 8.03
CA GLU A 267 27.26 -8.91 8.90
C GLU A 267 27.99 -7.68 8.32
N LEU A 268 27.22 -6.76 7.70
CA LEU A 268 27.75 -5.58 7.01
C LEU A 268 27.90 -4.35 7.91
N GLN A 269 27.62 -4.48 9.20
CA GLN A 269 27.68 -3.38 10.16
C GLN A 269 29.13 -2.99 10.43
N GLU A 270 29.51 -1.74 10.17
CA GLU A 270 30.83 -1.22 10.53
C GLU A 270 30.89 -0.88 12.03
N ALA A 271 32.09 -0.98 12.63
CA ALA A 271 32.28 -0.86 14.08
C ALA A 271 31.89 0.52 14.66
N ASP A 272 31.96 1.58 13.87
CA ASP A 272 31.62 2.95 14.24
C ASP A 272 30.20 3.37 13.83
N GLU A 273 29.47 2.51 13.11
CA GLU A 273 28.09 2.75 12.71
C GLU A 273 27.11 2.50 13.89
N PRO A 274 26.04 3.31 14.01
CA PRO A 274 25.04 3.08 15.03
C PRO A 274 24.25 1.80 14.74
N PRO A 275 23.66 1.14 15.75
CA PRO A 275 22.79 0.00 15.53
C PRO A 275 21.73 0.27 14.46
N THR A 276 21.47 -0.73 13.61
CA THR A 276 20.50 -0.65 12.51
C THR A 276 19.32 -1.59 12.78
N PRO A 277 18.45 -1.28 13.77
CA PRO A 277 17.34 -2.16 14.09
C PRO A 277 16.44 -2.31 12.85
N PRO A 278 16.15 -3.53 12.40
CA PRO A 278 15.33 -3.75 11.21
C PRO A 278 13.94 -3.11 11.30
N ALA A 279 13.59 -2.35 10.28
CA ALA A 279 12.20 -1.97 9.98
C ALA A 279 11.65 -2.90 8.89
N VAL A 280 10.39 -3.30 9.03
CA VAL A 280 9.71 -4.20 8.09
C VAL A 280 8.29 -3.72 7.87
N CYS A 281 7.77 -3.88 6.65
CA CYS A 281 6.47 -3.35 6.25
C CYS A 281 5.50 -4.44 5.74
N PRO A 282 5.17 -5.45 6.57
CA PRO A 282 4.25 -6.50 6.17
C PRO A 282 2.84 -5.94 5.99
N GLY A 283 2.10 -6.45 5.01
CA GLY A 283 0.67 -6.16 4.87
C GLY A 283 -0.16 -6.89 5.95
N PRO A 284 -1.42 -6.47 6.16
CA PRO A 284 -2.28 -7.02 7.22
C PRO A 284 -2.55 -8.52 7.09
N ASN A 285 -2.45 -9.05 5.86
CA ASN A 285 -2.66 -10.46 5.57
C ASN A 285 -1.64 -11.39 6.28
N LEU A 286 -0.53 -10.86 6.79
CA LEU A 286 0.47 -11.66 7.51
C LEU A 286 -0.10 -12.36 8.75
N ALA A 287 -1.11 -11.80 9.42
CA ALA A 287 -1.69 -12.37 10.64
C ALA A 287 -2.22 -13.81 10.48
N TYR A 288 -2.39 -14.27 9.24
CA TYR A 288 -2.88 -15.61 8.90
C TYR A 288 -1.74 -16.57 8.48
N PHE A 289 -0.49 -16.12 8.47
CA PHE A 289 0.70 -16.92 8.15
C PHE A 289 1.63 -16.94 9.36
N SER A 290 1.83 -18.11 9.98
CA SER A 290 2.55 -18.22 11.26
C SER A 290 3.80 -19.10 11.21
N LYS A 291 4.28 -19.43 10.01
CA LYS A 291 5.38 -20.39 9.83
C LYS A 291 6.41 -19.87 8.86
N ILE A 292 7.68 -20.13 9.18
CA ILE A 292 8.78 -20.04 8.23
C ILE A 292 8.62 -21.20 7.25
N VAL A 293 8.66 -20.92 5.95
CA VAL A 293 8.44 -21.91 4.90
C VAL A 293 9.50 -21.80 3.81
N SER A 294 9.76 -22.91 3.14
CA SER A 294 10.59 -22.94 1.93
C SER A 294 9.91 -22.25 0.74
N LEU A 295 10.69 -21.90 -0.28
CA LEU A 295 10.14 -21.37 -1.53
C LEU A 295 9.16 -22.37 -2.16
N ARG A 296 9.46 -23.67 -2.07
CA ARG A 296 8.59 -24.73 -2.58
C ARG A 296 7.23 -24.71 -1.88
N GLU A 297 7.20 -24.67 -0.55
CA GLU A 297 5.94 -24.65 0.21
C GLU A 297 5.12 -23.39 -0.09
N MET A 298 5.76 -22.22 -0.20
CA MET A 298 5.09 -20.99 -0.62
C MET A 298 4.47 -21.11 -2.01
N VAL A 299 5.23 -21.65 -2.98
CA VAL A 299 4.74 -21.88 -4.34
C VAL A 299 3.63 -22.93 -4.37
N ASP A 300 3.73 -24.00 -3.57
CA ASP A 300 2.68 -25.00 -3.43
C ASP A 300 1.40 -24.38 -2.85
N HIS A 301 1.49 -23.47 -1.88
CA HIS A 301 0.35 -22.71 -1.37
C HIS A 301 -0.32 -21.83 -2.43
N ILE A 302 0.47 -21.07 -3.19
CA ILE A 302 -0.02 -20.16 -4.24
C ILE A 302 -0.83 -20.91 -5.31
N TYR A 303 -0.43 -22.15 -5.61
CA TYR A 303 -1.06 -22.98 -6.64
C TYR A 303 -1.95 -24.10 -6.08
N GLY A 304 -2.36 -24.01 -4.81
CA GLY A 304 -3.34 -24.91 -4.20
C GLY A 304 -2.85 -26.35 -3.97
N ARG A 305 -1.53 -26.60 -4.06
CA ARG A 305 -0.89 -27.89 -3.76
C ARG A 305 -0.54 -28.06 -2.28
N GLY A 306 -0.61 -26.98 -1.51
CA GLY A 306 -0.38 -26.97 -0.07
C GLY A 306 -1.18 -25.85 0.61
N ASN A 307 -1.13 -25.80 1.94
CA ASN A 307 -1.73 -24.73 2.73
C ASN A 307 -0.80 -24.36 3.88
N ILE A 308 -0.35 -23.11 3.91
CA ILE A 308 0.55 -22.57 4.95
C ILE A 308 -0.15 -21.61 5.93
N LEU A 309 -1.47 -21.47 5.82
CA LEU A 309 -2.26 -20.64 6.74
C LEU A 309 -2.33 -21.26 8.14
N ASN A 310 -2.50 -20.41 9.15
CA ASN A 310 -2.46 -20.78 10.57
C ASN A 310 -3.79 -21.32 11.14
N GLY A 311 -4.83 -21.46 10.31
CA GLY A 311 -6.15 -21.96 10.70
C GLY A 311 -7.08 -20.93 11.35
N THR A 312 -6.59 -19.72 11.63
CA THR A 312 -7.43 -18.61 12.09
C THR A 312 -8.42 -18.23 10.98
N PRO A 313 -9.71 -18.03 11.29
CA PRO A 313 -10.69 -17.55 10.30
C PRO A 313 -10.20 -16.26 9.65
N ARG A 314 -10.06 -16.30 8.33
CA ARG A 314 -9.56 -15.19 7.52
C ARG A 314 -10.68 -14.64 6.63
N PRO A 315 -10.93 -13.32 6.63
CA PRO A 315 -11.85 -12.72 5.67
C PRO A 315 -11.29 -12.81 4.25
N HIS A 316 -12.17 -12.91 3.25
CA HIS A 316 -11.75 -12.85 1.84
C HIS A 316 -11.02 -11.53 1.54
N MET A 317 -10.01 -11.55 0.65
CA MET A 317 -9.14 -10.39 0.39
C MET A 317 -9.91 -9.09 0.04
N LEU A 318 -11.03 -9.22 -0.69
CA LEU A 318 -11.89 -8.11 -1.06
C LEU A 318 -12.68 -7.55 0.13
N MET A 319 -13.11 -8.40 1.06
CA MET A 319 -13.82 -7.99 2.28
C MET A 319 -12.84 -7.37 3.27
N ALA A 320 -11.64 -7.92 3.39
CA ALA A 320 -10.56 -7.34 4.18
C ALA A 320 -10.22 -5.92 3.69
N GLU A 321 -10.11 -5.71 2.37
CA GLU A 321 -9.90 -4.38 1.81
C GLU A 321 -11.09 -3.44 2.07
N LEU A 322 -12.33 -3.89 1.84
CA LEU A 322 -13.52 -3.08 2.09
C LEU A 322 -13.57 -2.57 3.53
N LYS A 323 -13.32 -3.44 4.50
CA LYS A 323 -13.23 -3.06 5.91
C LYS A 323 -12.16 -1.99 6.15
N MET A 324 -10.95 -2.18 5.63
CA MET A 324 -9.86 -1.19 5.74
C MET A 324 -10.24 0.16 5.13
N VAL A 325 -10.96 0.16 4.01
CA VAL A 325 -11.42 1.37 3.35
C VAL A 325 -12.50 2.09 4.16
N ILE A 326 -13.42 1.36 4.81
CA ILE A 326 -14.40 1.94 5.74
C ILE A 326 -13.70 2.52 6.98
N ASP A 327 -12.71 1.80 7.53
CA ASP A 327 -11.89 2.30 8.65
C ASP A 327 -11.14 3.58 8.27
N CYS A 328 -10.64 3.65 7.03
CA CYS A 328 -10.01 4.85 6.48
C CYS A 328 -11.00 6.01 6.38
N LEU A 329 -12.22 5.78 5.85
CA LEU A 329 -13.27 6.79 5.81
C LEU A 329 -13.61 7.28 7.22
N ARG A 330 -13.75 6.37 8.19
CA ARG A 330 -13.99 6.72 9.61
C ARG A 330 -12.91 7.65 10.15
N GLY A 331 -11.64 7.32 9.92
CA GLY A 331 -10.52 8.16 10.35
C GLY A 331 -10.48 9.52 9.66
N GLU A 332 -10.92 9.61 8.40
CA GLU A 332 -10.95 10.85 7.64
C GLU A 332 -12.13 11.77 8.02
N VAL A 333 -13.28 11.20 8.39
CA VAL A 333 -14.45 11.96 8.87
C VAL A 333 -14.28 12.39 10.33
N SER A 334 -13.67 11.57 11.19
CA SER A 334 -13.44 11.94 12.59
C SER A 334 -12.47 13.13 12.75
N LYS A 335 -11.62 13.37 11.75
CA LYS A 335 -10.71 14.53 11.67
C LYS A 335 -11.39 15.76 11.05
N CYS A 336 -12.60 15.61 10.53
CA CYS A 336 -13.35 16.70 9.91
C CYS A 336 -13.97 17.57 11.02
N SER A 337 -13.70 18.88 11.01
CA SER A 337 -14.36 19.81 11.92
C SER A 337 -15.68 20.32 11.31
N PRO A 338 -16.63 20.81 12.11
CA PRO A 338 -17.83 21.49 11.59
C PRO A 338 -17.52 22.73 10.72
N ALA A 339 -16.30 23.26 10.80
CA ALA A 339 -15.80 24.36 9.98
C ALA A 339 -15.03 23.88 8.72
N ALA A 340 -15.03 22.58 8.43
CA ALA A 340 -14.43 22.05 7.22
C ALA A 340 -15.11 22.67 5.99
N GLY A 341 -14.32 23.30 5.13
CA GLY A 341 -14.85 23.93 3.92
C GLY A 341 -15.56 22.93 3.02
N GLU A 342 -16.51 23.41 2.21
CA GLU A 342 -17.37 22.61 1.33
C GLU A 342 -16.61 21.58 0.47
N VAL A 343 -15.38 21.92 0.05
CA VAL A 343 -14.50 21.03 -0.73
C VAL A 343 -14.19 19.74 0.03
N ARG A 344 -13.89 19.81 1.33
CA ARG A 344 -13.53 18.64 2.13
C ARG A 344 -14.75 17.77 2.41
N ILE A 345 -15.90 18.38 2.69
CA ILE A 345 -17.17 17.67 2.85
C ILE A 345 -17.53 16.93 1.56
N LYS A 346 -17.41 17.60 0.41
CA LYS A 346 -17.61 16.97 -0.89
C LYS A 346 -16.70 15.76 -1.11
N GLN A 347 -15.41 15.87 -0.79
CA GLN A 347 -14.47 14.74 -0.90
C GLN A 347 -14.89 13.54 -0.04
N LEU A 348 -15.39 13.77 1.18
CA LEU A 348 -15.87 12.70 2.05
C LEU A 348 -17.15 12.04 1.51
N ARG A 349 -18.05 12.82 0.91
CA ARG A 349 -19.24 12.28 0.21
C ARG A 349 -18.87 11.48 -1.03
N ASP A 350 -17.93 11.97 -1.84
CA ASP A 350 -17.44 11.25 -3.02
C ASP A 350 -16.78 9.92 -2.60
N PHE A 351 -16.05 9.92 -1.47
CA PHE A 351 -15.49 8.71 -0.86
C PHE A 351 -16.62 7.75 -0.46
N GLU A 352 -17.59 8.20 0.34
CA GLU A 352 -18.75 7.41 0.77
C GLU A 352 -19.51 6.78 -0.42
N GLN A 353 -19.79 7.57 -1.46
CA GLN A 353 -20.44 7.09 -2.68
C GLN A 353 -19.61 6.01 -3.39
N SER A 354 -18.29 6.16 -3.43
CA SER A 354 -17.38 5.16 -4.00
C SER A 354 -17.44 3.84 -3.24
N VAL A 355 -17.49 3.89 -1.90
CA VAL A 355 -17.64 2.69 -1.06
C VAL A 355 -19.01 2.03 -1.27
N LYS A 356 -20.09 2.81 -1.31
CA LYS A 356 -21.45 2.29 -1.60
C LYS A 356 -21.51 1.59 -2.96
N ALA A 357 -20.93 2.19 -4.00
CA ALA A 357 -20.84 1.58 -5.32
C ALA A 357 -20.06 0.25 -5.28
N GLY A 358 -18.96 0.23 -4.52
CA GLY A 358 -18.17 -0.97 -4.28
C GLY A 358 -18.93 -2.09 -3.56
N ILE A 359 -19.70 -1.77 -2.52
CA ILE A 359 -20.58 -2.73 -1.82
C ILE A 359 -21.63 -3.31 -2.78
N CYS A 360 -22.27 -2.47 -3.59
CA CYS A 360 -23.24 -2.91 -4.59
C CYS A 360 -22.60 -3.88 -5.60
N TYR A 361 -21.41 -3.55 -6.09
CA TYR A 361 -20.65 -4.42 -6.98
C TYR A 361 -20.30 -5.75 -6.31
N TYR A 362 -19.80 -5.75 -5.07
CA TYR A 362 -19.48 -6.99 -4.36
C TYR A 362 -20.69 -7.86 -4.06
N ARG A 363 -21.86 -7.26 -3.82
CA ARG A 363 -23.12 -8.01 -3.67
C ARG A 363 -23.47 -8.80 -4.94
N GLN A 364 -23.28 -8.18 -6.11
CA GLN A 364 -23.47 -8.85 -7.40
C GLN A 364 -22.41 -9.94 -7.61
N LEU A 365 -21.15 -9.58 -7.39
CA LEU A 365 -20.02 -10.50 -7.54
C LEU A 365 -20.20 -11.80 -6.74
N ILE A 366 -20.57 -11.71 -5.46
CA ILE A 366 -20.80 -12.88 -4.59
C ILE A 366 -21.87 -13.82 -5.16
N GLY A 367 -22.89 -13.28 -5.85
CA GLY A 367 -23.90 -14.09 -6.52
C GLY A 367 -23.42 -14.79 -7.80
N GLU A 368 -22.34 -14.31 -8.41
CA GLU A 368 -21.80 -14.82 -9.68
C GLU A 368 -20.62 -15.77 -9.50
N ILE A 369 -19.79 -15.55 -8.47
CA ILE A 369 -18.55 -16.30 -8.29
C ILE A 369 -18.80 -17.66 -7.63
N SER A 370 -18.08 -18.67 -8.10
CA SER A 370 -18.03 -19.96 -7.43
C SER A 370 -16.96 -19.91 -6.34
N ILE A 371 -17.38 -20.01 -5.09
CA ILE A 371 -16.48 -20.18 -3.95
C ILE A 371 -16.50 -21.67 -3.58
N PRO A 372 -15.33 -22.35 -3.50
CA PRO A 372 -15.25 -23.81 -3.37
C PRO A 372 -15.96 -24.40 -2.16
N ASN A 373 -16.08 -23.61 -1.09
CA ASN A 373 -16.65 -24.02 0.18
C ASN A 373 -17.85 -23.13 0.50
N ALA A 374 -19.01 -23.75 0.73
CA ALA A 374 -20.24 -23.04 1.10
C ALA A 374 -20.03 -22.17 2.35
N ALA A 375 -19.26 -22.64 3.34
CA ALA A 375 -18.97 -21.87 4.54
C ALA A 375 -18.10 -20.63 4.28
N ASP A 376 -17.22 -20.66 3.27
CA ASP A 376 -16.44 -19.49 2.86
C ASP A 376 -17.31 -18.49 2.08
N HIS A 377 -18.24 -18.99 1.27
CA HIS A 377 -19.23 -18.16 0.57
C HIS A 377 -20.15 -17.42 1.55
N GLU A 378 -20.72 -18.15 2.52
CA GLU A 378 -21.55 -17.60 3.58
C GLU A 378 -20.80 -16.58 4.43
N ARG A 379 -19.52 -16.85 4.76
CA ARG A 379 -18.67 -15.87 5.45
C ARG A 379 -18.49 -14.60 4.64
N MET A 380 -18.16 -14.71 3.36
CA MET A 380 -17.95 -13.54 2.50
C MET A 380 -19.23 -12.69 2.39
N ALA A 381 -20.39 -13.34 2.28
CA ALA A 381 -21.68 -12.65 2.28
C ALA A 381 -21.97 -11.98 3.64
N ALA A 382 -21.71 -12.65 4.75
CA ALA A 382 -21.88 -12.08 6.09
C ALA A 382 -20.93 -10.89 6.34
N ASP A 383 -19.66 -11.00 5.92
CA ASP A 383 -18.67 -9.93 6.01
C ASP A 383 -19.11 -8.70 5.21
N LEU A 384 -19.70 -8.88 4.02
CA LEU A 384 -20.24 -7.79 3.22
C LEU A 384 -21.38 -7.06 3.95
N VAL A 385 -22.33 -7.81 4.53
CA VAL A 385 -23.43 -7.26 5.31
C VAL A 385 -22.92 -6.52 6.55
N ALA A 386 -21.90 -7.05 7.22
CA ALA A 386 -21.26 -6.39 8.36
C ALA A 386 -20.62 -5.06 7.94
N CYS A 387 -19.87 -5.04 6.85
CA CYS A 387 -19.26 -3.82 6.30
C CYS A 387 -20.33 -2.78 5.92
N GLU A 388 -21.42 -3.20 5.29
CA GLU A 388 -22.52 -2.29 4.94
C GLU A 388 -23.19 -1.69 6.17
N THR A 389 -23.43 -2.51 7.20
CA THR A 389 -24.00 -2.06 8.48
C THR A 389 -23.07 -1.05 9.16
N GLU A 390 -21.76 -1.32 9.16
CA GLU A 390 -20.74 -0.46 9.72
C GLU A 390 -20.66 0.89 9.00
N LEU A 391 -20.77 0.89 7.67
CA LEU A 391 -20.84 2.12 6.87
C LEU A 391 -22.11 2.93 7.17
N GLN A 392 -23.27 2.28 7.29
CA GLN A 392 -24.52 2.95 7.63
C GLN A 392 -24.47 3.59 9.03
N ALA A 393 -23.91 2.87 10.01
CA ALA A 393 -23.71 3.41 11.35
C ALA A 393 -22.76 4.61 11.35
N LEU A 394 -21.69 4.57 10.55
CA LEU A 394 -20.77 5.70 10.38
C LEU A 394 -21.47 6.93 9.78
N ILE A 395 -22.28 6.73 8.74
CA ILE A 395 -23.03 7.82 8.10
C ILE A 395 -23.99 8.48 9.11
N ALA A 396 -24.73 7.66 9.86
CA ALA A 396 -25.67 8.14 10.88
C ALA A 396 -24.98 8.86 12.06
N GLN A 397 -23.70 8.57 12.31
CA GLN A 397 -22.91 9.23 13.35
C GLN A 397 -22.49 10.67 12.94
N TYR A 398 -22.39 10.95 11.64
CA TYR A 398 -21.93 12.24 11.09
C TYR A 398 -22.91 12.83 10.05
N PRO A 399 -24.19 13.07 10.42
CA PRO A 399 -25.21 13.55 9.49
C PRO A 399 -24.86 14.91 8.88
N GLU A 400 -24.15 15.77 9.60
CA GLU A 400 -23.70 17.08 9.11
C GLU A 400 -22.77 16.95 7.89
N VAL A 401 -21.98 15.87 7.82
CA VAL A 401 -21.08 15.59 6.69
C VAL A 401 -21.86 14.94 5.55
N PHE A 402 -22.70 13.94 5.82
CA PHE A 402 -23.24 13.08 4.77
C PHE A 402 -24.67 13.42 4.30
N GLU A 403 -25.49 14.07 5.13
CA GLU A 403 -26.90 14.37 4.80
C GLU A 403 -27.14 15.82 4.32
N SER A 404 -26.21 16.74 4.60
CA SER A 404 -26.35 18.17 4.28
C SER A 404 -26.13 18.49 2.79
N GLY A 405 -26.97 17.99 1.89
CA GLY A 405 -26.85 18.26 0.45
C GLY A 405 -28.09 17.91 -0.33
N ASN A 406 -29.16 18.68 -0.13
CA ASN A 406 -30.25 18.84 -1.10
C ASN A 406 -30.05 20.14 -1.88
#